data_AF-W5JB73-F1
#
_entry.id   AF-W5JB73-F1
#
_cell.length_a   1.000
_cell.length_b   1.000
_cell.length_c   1.000
_cell.angle_alpha   90.00
_cell.angle_beta   90.00
_cell.angle_gamma   90.00
#
_symmetry.space_group_name_H-M   'P 1'
#
loop_
_entity.id
_entity.type
_entity.pdbx_description
1 polymer ?
#
loop_
_entity_poly.entity_id
_entity_poly.type
_entity_poly.pdbx_seq_one_letter_code
_entity_poly.pdbx_strand_id
1 'polypeptide(L)' 'MVISKICCIGAGYVGGPTCSVMALKCPDIRITVVDRSTERIAQWNSDKLPIYE' A
#
# COMPACT_ATOMS: atom_id res chain seq x y z
N MET A 1 -20.35 11.34 -6.01
CA MET A 1 -19.36 11.55 -4.93
C MET A 1 -18.01 11.09 -5.46
N VAL A 2 -16.94 11.87 -5.27
CA VAL A 2 -15.59 11.51 -5.72
C VAL A 2 -14.82 10.88 -4.55
N ILE A 3 -14.16 9.74 -4.77
CA ILE A 3 -13.35 9.07 -3.74
C ILE A 3 -12.03 9.83 -3.56
N SER A 4 -11.66 10.10 -2.31
CA SER A 4 -10.40 10.77 -1.94
C SER A 4 -9.54 9.98 -0.93
N LYS A 5 -10.06 8.88 -0.37
CA LYS A 5 -9.35 8.02 0.60
C LYS A 5 -9.67 6.56 0.35
N ILE A 6 -8.64 5.73 0.32
CA ILE A 6 -8.76 4.27 0.15
C ILE A 6 -7.93 3.58 1.24
N CYS A 7 -8.53 2.56 1.86
CA CYS A 7 -7.85 1.66 2.80
C CYS A 7 -7.77 0.27 2.19
N CYS A 8 -6.58 -0.33 2.17
CA CYS A 8 -6.38 -1.70 1.73
C CYS A 8 -5.96 -2.56 2.93
N ILE A 9 -6.73 -3.62 3.21
CA ILE A 9 -6.42 -4.59 4.26
C ILE A 9 -5.68 -5.77 3.63
N GLY A 10 -4.38 -5.84 3.88
CA GLY A 10 -3.46 -6.86 3.36
C GLY A 10 -2.31 -6.23 2.56
N ALA A 11 -1.11 -6.19 3.14
CA ALA A 11 0.08 -5.61 2.52
C ALA A 11 0.94 -6.68 1.78
N GLY A 12 0.29 -7.64 1.13
CA GLY A 12 0.96 -8.73 0.40
C GLY A 12 1.19 -8.42 -1.09
N TYR A 13 1.45 -9.48 -1.86
CA TYR A 13 1.72 -9.43 -3.32
C TYR A 13 0.65 -8.70 -4.14
N VAL A 14 -0.62 -8.77 -3.75
CA VAL A 14 -1.68 -8.07 -4.48
C VAL A 14 -1.85 -6.65 -3.95
N GLY A 15 -2.10 -6.51 -2.63
CA GLY A 15 -2.48 -5.23 -2.04
C GLY A 15 -1.37 -4.18 -2.12
N GLY A 16 -0.11 -4.55 -1.87
CA GLY A 16 1.03 -3.63 -1.89
C GLY A 16 1.26 -3.00 -3.27
N PRO A 17 1.59 -3.79 -4.31
CA PRO A 17 1.80 -3.29 -5.66
C PRO A 17 0.59 -2.56 -6.25
N THR A 18 -0.63 -3.10 -6.09
CA THR A 18 -1.85 -2.46 -6.59
C THR A 18 -2.04 -1.08 -5.99
N CYS A 19 -1.92 -0.96 -4.66
CA CYS A 19 -2.08 0.31 -3.96
C CYS A 19 -0.96 1.30 -4.27
N SER A 20 0.26 0.80 -4.50
CA SER A 20 1.41 1.61 -4.89
C SER A 20 1.20 2.25 -6.27
N VAL A 21 0.74 1.47 -7.26
CA VAL A 21 0.40 1.98 -8.59
C VAL A 21 -0.78 2.96 -8.53
N MET A 22 -1.80 2.67 -7.72
CA MET A 22 -2.92 3.59 -7.53
C MET A 22 -2.47 4.93 -6.93
N ALA A 23 -1.62 4.91 -5.90
CA ALA A 23 -1.07 6.13 -5.31
C ALA A 23 -0.23 6.94 -6.33
N LEU A 24 0.52 6.27 -7.19
CA LEU A 24 1.31 6.90 -8.26
C LEU A 24 0.44 7.53 -9.35
N LYS A 25 -0.65 6.87 -9.75
CA LYS A 25 -1.51 7.30 -10.87
C LYS A 25 -2.63 8.26 -10.44
N CYS A 26 -3.00 8.24 -9.16
CA CYS A 26 -4.09 9.04 -8.60
C CYS A 26 -3.58 9.86 -7.41
N PRO A 27 -2.77 10.91 -7.62
CA PRO A 27 -2.10 11.65 -6.54
C PRO A 27 -3.08 12.37 -5.59
N ASP A 28 -4.30 12.65 -6.04
CA ASP A 28 -5.35 13.27 -5.24
C ASP A 28 -6.05 12.30 -4.26
N ILE A 29 -5.76 11.00 -4.37
CA ILE A 29 -6.35 9.97 -3.52
C ILE A 29 -5.31 9.49 -2.50
N ARG A 30 -5.63 9.66 -1.20
CA ARG A 30 -4.80 9.10 -0.14
C ARG A 30 -5.03 7.58 -0.04
N ILE A 31 -3.99 6.80 -0.33
CA ILE A 31 -4.00 5.36 -0.17
C ILE A 31 -3.31 4.98 1.15
N THR A 32 -3.94 4.12 1.96
CA THR A 32 -3.36 3.57 3.19
C THR A 32 -3.45 2.05 3.15
N VAL A 33 -2.31 1.37 3.20
CA VAL A 33 -2.25 -0.10 3.25
C VAL A 33 -1.98 -0.53 4.68
N VAL A 34 -2.78 -1.46 5.20
CA VAL A 34 -2.66 -1.99 6.57
C VAL A 34 -2.51 -3.50 6.54
N ASP A 35 -1.81 -4.05 7.53
CA ASP A 35 -1.63 -5.49 7.71
C ASP A 35 -1.54 -5.80 9.21
N ARG A 36 -1.89 -7.02 9.61
CA ARG A 36 -1.73 -7.48 10.99
C ARG A 36 -0.26 -7.67 11.35
N SER A 37 0.59 -7.97 10.37
CA SER A 37 2.04 -8.11 10.55
C SER A 37 2.69 -6.73 10.64
N THR A 38 3.06 -6.32 11.85
CA THR A 38 3.83 -5.09 12.10
C THR A 38 5.20 -5.12 11.41
N GLU A 39 5.86 -6.28 11.37
CA GLU A 39 7.13 -6.47 10.66
C GLU A 39 7.00 -6.21 9.16
N ARG A 40 5.94 -6.74 8.52
CA ARG A 40 5.68 -6.50 7.10
C ARG A 40 5.44 -5.02 6.81
N ILE A 41 4.69 -4.34 7.67
CA ILE A 41 4.48 -2.88 7.54
C ILE A 41 5.79 -2.11 7.77
N ALA A 42 6.65 -2.54 8.70
CA ALA A 42 7.97 -1.94 8.89
C ALA A 42 8.85 -2.11 7.64
N GLN A 43 8.83 -3.29 6.99
CA GLN A 43 9.55 -3.53 5.74
C GLN A 43 9.06 -2.65 4.59
N TRP A 44 7.74 -2.47 4.43
CA TRP A 44 7.18 -1.54 3.44
C TRP A 44 7.58 -0.08 3.65
N ASN A 45 7.89 0.31 4.89
CA ASN A 45 8.35 1.65 5.25
C ASN A 45 9.89 1.74 5.35
N SER A 46 10.62 0.79 4.75
CA SER A 46 12.08 0.76 4.73
C SER A 46 12.62 0.76 3.30
N ASP A 47 13.94 0.91 3.16
CA ASP A 47 14.61 0.81 1.86
C ASP A 47 14.61 -0.62 1.28
N LYS A 48 14.22 -1.63 2.08
CA LYS A 48 14.13 -3.03 1.66
C LYS A 48 12.70 -3.53 1.73
N LEU A 49 12.02 -3.49 0.59
CA LEU A 49 10.64 -3.95 0.47
C LEU A 49 10.50 -5.45 0.77
N PRO A 50 9.35 -5.89 1.31
CA PRO A 50 9.13 -7.29 1.67
C PRO A 50 8.92 -8.21 0.46
N ILE A 51 8.81 -7.63 -0.74
CA ILE A 51 8.50 -8.31 -1.99
C ILE A 51 9.45 -7.82 -3.06
N TYR A 52 9.95 -8.75 -3.86
CA TYR A 52 10.60 -8.49 -5.14
C TYR A 52 9.59 -8.90 -6.22
N GLU A 53 9.11 -7.92 -6.97
CA GLU A 53 8.22 -8.08 -8.13
C GLU A 53 9.03 -8.05 -9.42
#